data_AF-A0A2S9K133-F1
#
_entry.id   AF-A0A2S9K133-F1
#
_cell.length_a   1.000
_cell.length_b   1.000
_cell.length_c   1.000
_cell.angle_alpha   90.00
_cell.angle_beta   90.00
_cell.angle_gamma   90.00
#
_symmetry.space_group_name_H-M   'P 1'
#
loop_
_entity.id
_entity.type
_entity.pdbx_description
1 polymer ?
#
loop_
_entity_poly.entity_id
_entity_poly.type
_entity_poly.pdbx_seq_one_letter_code
_entity_poly.pdbx_strand_id
1 'polypeptide(L)' 'MPVVARFSHCRVRINAKDHPPPHFHVLLNDGREAWVTIAEQKIVHGKVAAREIADVLTWAADNRAMLAATFEELQR' A
#
# COMPACT_ATOMS: atom_id res chain seq x y z
N MET A 1 -1.92 11.77 -5.49
CA MET A 1 -1.64 10.44 -4.93
C MET A 1 -2.11 9.42 -5.95
N PRO A 2 -1.22 8.86 -6.78
CA PRO A 2 -1.60 7.88 -7.79
C PRO A 2 -2.15 6.60 -7.14
N VAL A 3 -3.22 6.07 -7.74
CA VAL A 3 -3.71 4.72 -7.45
C VAL A 3 -2.90 3.76 -8.31
N VAL A 4 -2.15 2.86 -7.67
CA VAL A 4 -1.25 1.91 -8.33
C VAL A 4 -1.93 0.57 -8.61
N ALA A 5 -2.98 0.24 -7.85
CA ALA A 5 -3.81 -0.93 -8.11
C ALA A 5 -5.23 -0.75 -7.56
N ARG A 6 -6.17 -1.49 -8.14
CA ARG A 6 -7.58 -1.54 -7.72
C ARG A 6 -8.00 -2.98 -7.53
N PHE A 7 -8.69 -3.22 -6.41
CA PHE A 7 -9.31 -4.48 -6.07
C PHE A 7 -10.81 -4.23 -5.90
N SER A 8 -11.61 -5.30 -5.83
CA SER A 8 -13.08 -5.18 -5.68
C SER A 8 -13.48 -4.45 -4.40
N HIS A 9 -12.69 -4.59 -3.32
CA HIS A 9 -13.00 -4.09 -1.99
C HIS A 9 -12.09 -2.95 -1.50
N CYS A 10 -11.07 -2.57 -2.28
CA CYS A 10 -10.14 -1.51 -1.89
C CYS A 10 -9.36 -0.91 -3.08
N ARG A 11 -8.61 0.15 -2.79
CA ARG A 11 -7.65 0.78 -3.70
C ARG A 11 -6.29 0.87 -3.04
N VAL A 12 -5.24 0.62 -3.82
CA VAL A 12 -3.85 0.79 -3.37
C VAL A 12 -3.31 2.10 -3.93
N ARG A 13 -2.75 2.95 -3.08
CA ARG A 13 -2.17 4.24 -3.47
C ARG A 13 -0.82 4.46 -2.80
N ILE A 14 0.01 5.28 -3.44
CA ILE A 14 1.22 5.82 -2.84
C ILE A 14 1.08 7.35 -2.81
N ASN A 15 1.39 7.96 -1.68
CA ASN A 15 1.30 9.40 -1.55
C ASN A 15 2.65 10.04 -1.87
N ALA A 16 2.59 11.28 -2.37
CA ALA A 16 3.79 12.08 -2.58
C ALA A 16 4.20 12.74 -1.27
N LYS A 17 5.51 12.92 -1.07
CA LYS A 17 6.09 13.49 0.16
C LYS A 17 5.70 12.71 1.42
N ASP A 18 5.63 11.40 1.30
CA ASP A 18 5.42 10.52 2.43
C ASP A 18 6.73 10.27 3.20
N HIS A 19 6.60 9.91 4.47
CA HIS A 19 7.78 9.70 5.31
C HIS A 19 8.29 8.26 5.24
N PRO A 20 9.62 8.03 5.30
CA PRO A 20 10.18 6.70 5.49
C PRO A 20 9.66 6.02 6.77
N PRO A 21 9.56 4.69 6.81
CA PRO A 21 9.97 3.74 5.76
C PRO A 21 9.02 3.72 4.55
N PRO A 22 9.50 3.28 3.36
CA PRO A 22 8.67 3.16 2.16
C PRO A 22 7.44 2.28 2.39
N HIS A 23 6.26 2.82 2.09
CA HIS A 23 4.99 2.16 2.33
C HIS A 23 3.95 2.54 1.25
N PHE A 24 2.88 1.75 1.18
CA PHE A 24 1.69 2.05 0.39
C PHE A 24 0.45 2.03 1.28
N HIS A 25 -0.61 2.69 0.83
CA HIS A 25 -1.89 2.76 1.53
C HIS A 25 -2.88 1.82 0.86
N VAL A 26 -3.64 1.11 1.69
CA VAL A 26 -4.79 0.31 1.26
C VAL A 26 -6.04 0.97 1.83
N LEU A 27 -6.83 1.60 0.96
CA LEU A 27 -8.09 2.25 1.31
C LEU A 27 -9.25 1.31 0.96
N LEU A 28 -9.88 0.72 1.97
CA LEU A 28 -11.05 -0.14 1.81
C LEU A 28 -12.28 0.68 1.41
N ASN A 29 -13.25 0.04 0.76
CA ASN A 29 -14.49 0.68 0.33
C ASN A 29 -15.35 1.19 1.49
N ASP A 30 -15.17 0.63 2.69
CA ASP A 30 -15.83 1.09 3.93
C ASP A 30 -15.12 2.29 4.59
N GLY A 31 -14.07 2.81 3.96
CA GLY A 31 -13.33 3.99 4.40
C GLY A 31 -12.20 3.71 5.38
N ARG A 32 -12.01 2.45 5.84
CA ARG A 32 -10.84 2.10 6.64
C ARG A 32 -9.58 2.13 5.79
N GLU A 33 -8.46 2.50 6.42
CA GLU A 33 -7.17 2.55 5.77
C GLU A 33 -6.11 1.78 6.56
N ALA A 34 -5.22 1.11 5.83
CA ALA A 34 -4.00 0.51 6.35
C ALA A 34 -2.78 1.03 5.60
N TRP A 35 -1.66 1.18 6.30
CA TRP A 35 -0.36 1.48 5.69
C TRP A 35 0.51 0.24 5.77
N VAL A 36 1.06 -0.17 4.64
CA VAL A 36 1.80 -1.42 4.52
C VAL A 36 3.21 -1.12 4.01
N THR A 37 4.22 -1.59 4.74
CA THR A 37 5.62 -1.42 4.32
C THR A 37 5.90 -2.22 3.05
N ILE A 38 6.61 -1.59 2.10
CA ILE A 38 6.93 -2.24 0.81
C ILE A 38 7.92 -3.39 1.02
N ALA A 39 8.92 -3.22 1.88
CA ALA A 39 9.96 -4.21 2.08
C ALA A 39 9.46 -5.47 2.82
N GLU A 40 8.71 -5.27 3.90
CA GLU A 40 8.32 -6.36 4.81
C GLU A 40 6.87 -6.82 4.64
N GLN A 41 6.06 -6.10 3.86
CA GLN A 41 4.62 -6.37 3.69
C GLN A 41 3.86 -6.39 5.03
N LYS A 42 4.31 -5.55 5.99
CA LYS A 42 3.70 -5.44 7.32
C LYS A 42 2.79 -4.24 7.39
N ILE A 43 1.61 -4.43 7.95
CA ILE A 43 0.74 -3.33 8.36
C ILE A 43 1.41 -2.59 9.51
N VAL A 44 1.71 -1.31 9.32
CA VAL A 44 2.36 -0.44 10.33
C VAL A 44 1.42 0.63 10.88
N HIS A 45 0.29 0.86 10.21
CA HIS A 45 -0.75 1.77 10.67
C HIS A 45 -2.14 1.29 10.19
N GLY A 46 -3.17 1.62 10.95
CA GLY A 46 -4.57 1.33 10.61
C GLY A 46 -5.20 0.21 11.42
N LYS A 47 -6.54 0.13 11.36
CA LYS A 47 -7.36 -0.93 11.98
C LYS A 47 -7.95 -1.83 10.90
N VAL A 48 -7.07 -2.54 10.20
CA VAL A 48 -7.41 -3.53 9.18
C VAL A 48 -6.63 -4.79 9.50
N ALA A 49 -7.31 -5.93 9.58
CA ALA A 49 -6.64 -7.21 9.79
C ALA A 49 -5.99 -7.67 8.47
N ALA A 50 -4.82 -8.30 8.54
CA ALA A 50 -4.10 -8.79 7.35
C ALA A 50 -4.98 -9.68 6.45
N ARG A 51 -5.88 -10.49 7.03
CA ARG A 51 -6.84 -11.33 6.30
C ARG A 51 -7.82 -10.54 5.42
N GLU A 52 -8.10 -9.28 5.76
CA GLU A 52 -9.03 -8.43 5.00
C GLU A 52 -8.40 -7.89 3.71
N ILE A 53 -7.06 -7.92 3.61
CA ILE A 53 -6.29 -7.41 2.47
C ILE A 53 -5.27 -8.44 1.96
N ALA A 54 -5.54 -9.73 2.17
CA ALA A 54 -4.57 -10.81 1.91
C ALA A 54 -4.18 -10.91 0.43
N ASP A 55 -5.12 -10.63 -0.48
CA ASP A 55 -4.89 -10.55 -1.92
C ASP A 55 -4.00 -9.35 -2.28
N VAL A 56 -4.20 -8.21 -1.64
CA VAL A 56 -3.32 -7.03 -1.76
C VAL A 56 -1.90 -7.36 -1.30
N LEU A 57 -1.74 -8.04 -0.16
CA LEU A 57 -0.41 -8.42 0.36
C LEU A 57 0.31 -9.39 -0.58
N THR A 58 -0.44 -10.34 -1.16
CA THR A 58 0.10 -11.28 -2.15
C THR A 58 0.55 -10.54 -3.41
N TRP A 59 -0.33 -9.69 -3.96
CA TRP A 59 -0.02 -8.86 -5.12
C TRP A 59 1.18 -7.93 -4.86
N ALA A 60 1.25 -7.31 -3.68
CA ALA A 60 2.33 -6.39 -3.33
C ALA A 60 3.68 -7.10 -3.16
N ALA A 61 3.69 -8.36 -2.74
CA ALA A 61 4.90 -9.17 -2.72
C ALA A 61 5.46 -9.39 -4.13
N ASP A 62 4.60 -9.69 -5.11
CA ASP A 62 4.99 -9.89 -6.51
C ASP A 62 5.38 -8.57 -7.22
N ASN A 63 4.86 -7.44 -6.74
CA ASN A 63 5.03 -6.12 -7.36
C ASN A 63 5.97 -5.19 -6.57
N ARG A 64 6.79 -5.74 -5.66
CA ARG A 64 7.62 -4.96 -4.72
C ARG A 64 8.54 -3.96 -5.40
N ALA A 65 9.19 -4.34 -6.51
CA ALA A 65 10.09 -3.47 -7.24
C ALA A 65 9.38 -2.26 -7.85
N MET A 66 8.19 -2.47 -8.43
CA MET A 66 7.36 -1.39 -8.98
C MET A 66 6.93 -0.44 -7.86
N LEU A 67 6.44 -0.98 -6.73
CA LEU A 67 6.02 -0.17 -5.58
C LEU A 67 7.16 0.69 -5.03
N ALA A 68 8.36 0.12 -4.89
CA ALA A 68 9.54 0.83 -4.41
C ALA A 68 9.94 1.97 -5.37
N ALA A 69 10.00 1.70 -6.67
CA ALA A 69 10.35 2.70 -7.67
C ALA A 69 9.33 3.85 -7.71
N THR A 70 8.02 3.53 -7.66
CA THR A 70 6.96 4.55 -7.60
C THR A 70 7.05 5.37 -6.30
N PHE A 71 7.35 4.75 -5.17
CA PHE A 71 7.55 5.47 -3.92
C PHE A 71 8.71 6.46 -4.04
N GLU A 72 9.88 6.01 -4.52
CA GLU A 72 11.06 6.85 -4.70
C GLU A 72 10.81 8.01 -5.67
N GLU A 73 10.12 7.76 -6.79
CA GLU A 73 9.75 8.80 -7.75
C GLU A 73 8.89 9.89 -7.11
N LEU A 74 7.92 9.51 -6.28
CA LEU A 74 7.01 10.43 -5.61
C LEU A 74 7.62 11.19 -4.42
N GLN A 75 8.83 10.80 -3.98
CA GLN A 75 9.57 11.53 -2.93
C GLN A 75 10.54 12.58 -3.49
N ARG A 76 10.66 12.68 -4.82
CA ARG A 76 11.49 13.69 -5.48
C ARG A 76 10.83 15.06 -5.53
#